data_AF-A0A6G2JEK5-F1
#
_entry.id   AF-A0A6G2JEK5-F1
#
_cell.length_a   1.000
_cell.length_b   1.000
_cell.length_c   1.000
_cell.angle_alpha   90.00
_cell.angle_beta   90.00
_cell.angle_gamma   90.00
#
_symmetry.space_group_name_H-M   'P 1'
#
loop_
_entity.id
_entity.type
_entity.pdbx_description
1 polymer ?
#
loop_
_entity_poly.entity_id
_entity_poly.type
_entity_poly.pdbx_seq_one_letter_code
_entity_poly.pdbx_strand_id
1 'polypeptide(L)'
;MEMILSGQSGNPERVAQALQQKEYRNAAFQIHFFGSDDVLRAFNSMWQFLWSMPLDEGPVDESVMLEAFTAIGQVMLAIRRDMGNKRTRLEPLEMFMSRIKDLPAVIASAQR
;
A
#
# COMPACT_ATOMS: atom_id res chain seq x y z
N MET A 1 12.63 0.62 12.71
CA MET A 1 11.59 1.12 11.80
C MET A 1 10.30 1.22 12.60
N GLU A 2 10.25 2.19 13.52
CA GLU A 2 9.02 2.53 14.23
C GLU A 2 8.15 3.28 13.24
N MET A 3 7.12 2.60 12.75
CA MET A 3 6.04 3.27 12.04
C MET A 3 5.31 4.08 13.11
N ILE A 4 5.55 5.39 13.11
CA ILE A 4 4.85 6.37 13.93
C ILE A 4 3.39 6.38 13.44
N LEU A 5 2.60 5.46 13.97
CA LEU A 5 1.15 5.45 13.93
C LEU A 5 0.62 6.14 15.21
N SER A 6 1.19 7.29 15.55
CA SER A 6 0.62 8.20 16.55
C SER A 6 0.05 9.43 15.85
N GLY A 7 -1.23 9.34 15.48
CA GLY A 7 -2.20 10.42 15.70
C GLY A 7 -2.04 11.74 14.95
N GLN A 8 -1.37 11.82 13.79
CA GLN A 8 -1.49 12.98 12.88
C GLN A 8 -1.55 12.52 11.42
N SER A 9 -2.77 12.28 10.94
CA SER A 9 -3.09 12.14 9.53
C SER A 9 -2.76 13.43 8.78
N GLY A 10 -1.94 13.33 7.73
CA GLY A 10 -1.98 14.29 6.61
C GLY A 10 -1.16 15.58 6.74
N ASN A 11 0.17 15.52 6.95
CA ASN A 11 1.03 16.62 6.49
C ASN A 11 1.64 16.25 5.12
N PRO A 12 1.16 16.84 4.01
CA PRO A 12 1.68 16.59 2.66
C PRO A 12 3.19 16.80 2.54
N GLU A 13 3.77 17.72 3.33
CA GLU A 13 5.22 17.97 3.34
C GLU A 13 6.00 16.79 3.93
N ARG A 14 5.46 16.10 4.95
CA ARG A 14 6.10 14.92 5.53
C ARG A 14 6.02 13.72 4.58
N VAL A 15 4.91 13.58 3.86
CA VAL A 15 4.78 12.57 2.80
C VAL A 15 5.75 12.87 1.67
N ALA A 16 5.82 14.12 1.21
CA ALA A 16 6.78 14.55 0.19
C ALA A 16 8.24 14.32 0.64
N GLN A 17 8.56 14.63 1.90
CA GLN A 17 9.88 14.33 2.48
C GLN A 17 10.16 12.82 2.54
N ALA A 18 9.17 11.99 2.88
CA ALA A 18 9.31 10.53 2.86
C ALA A 18 9.61 10.01 1.44
N LEU A 19 8.97 10.56 0.42
CA LEU A 19 9.22 10.25 -0.99
C LEU A 19 10.58 10.77 -1.50
N GLN A 20 11.15 11.77 -0.82
CA GLN A 20 12.49 12.30 -1.11
C GLN A 20 13.59 11.47 -0.43
N GLN A 21 13.26 10.59 0.51
CA GLN A 21 14.25 9.75 1.20
C GLN A 21 14.97 8.85 0.21
N LYS A 22 16.29 8.72 0.40
CA LYS A 22 17.16 7.94 -0.48
C LYS A 22 16.70 6.48 -0.54
N GLU A 23 16.30 5.92 0.59
CA GLU A 23 15.84 4.54 0.74
C GLU A 23 14.57 4.29 -0.10
N TYR A 24 13.60 5.21 -0.04
CA TYR A 24 12.40 5.13 -0.86
C TYR A 24 12.74 5.22 -2.35
N ARG A 25 13.57 6.19 -2.75
CA ARG A 25 14.00 6.35 -4.15
C ARG A 25 14.73 5.13 -4.68
N ASN A 26 15.60 4.53 -3.87
CA ASN A 26 16.30 3.31 -4.24
C ASN A 26 15.33 2.14 -4.42
N ALA A 27 14.38 1.94 -3.50
CA ALA A 27 13.38 0.89 -3.62
C ALA A 27 12.47 1.10 -4.85
N ALA A 28 12.00 2.34 -5.07
CA ALA A 28 11.21 2.69 -6.24
C ALA A 28 12.00 2.48 -7.53
N PHE A 29 13.27 2.88 -7.59
CA PHE A 29 14.16 2.60 -8.73
C PHE A 29 14.25 1.10 -9.00
N GLN A 30 14.46 0.29 -7.96
CA GLN A 30 14.53 -1.17 -8.12
C GLN A 30 13.23 -1.74 -8.71
N ILE A 31 12.08 -1.27 -8.25
CA ILE A 31 10.77 -1.67 -8.79
C ILE A 31 10.63 -1.30 -10.27
N HIS A 32 11.02 -0.09 -10.67
CA HIS A 32 10.85 0.37 -12.05
C HIS A 32 11.73 -0.35 -13.06
N PHE A 33 12.95 -0.73 -12.67
CA PHE A 33 13.93 -1.29 -13.62
C PHE A 33 14.10 -2.81 -13.51
N PHE A 34 13.82 -3.41 -12.36
CA PHE A 34 14.04 -4.84 -12.13
C PHE A 34 12.77 -5.61 -11.76
N GLY A 35 11.68 -4.91 -11.39
CA GLY A 35 10.40 -5.58 -11.20
C GLY A 35 9.87 -6.11 -12.53
N SER A 36 9.24 -7.28 -12.51
CA SER A 36 8.51 -7.75 -13.70
C SER A 36 7.36 -6.82 -14.07
N ASP A 37 6.86 -6.96 -15.29
CA ASP A 37 5.72 -6.19 -15.79
C ASP A 37 4.52 -6.19 -14.83
N ASP A 38 4.23 -7.32 -14.18
CA ASP A 38 3.12 -7.43 -13.24
C ASP A 38 3.37 -6.63 -11.96
N VAL A 39 4.61 -6.60 -11.47
CA VAL A 39 5.02 -5.75 -10.35
C VAL A 39 4.88 -4.28 -10.72
N LEU A 40 5.37 -3.89 -11.91
CA LEU A 40 5.30 -2.50 -12.35
C LEU A 40 3.86 -2.05 -12.58
N ARG A 41 2.99 -2.88 -13.17
CA ARG A 41 1.56 -2.60 -13.33
C ARG A 41 0.87 -2.41 -11.99
N ALA A 42 1.11 -3.30 -11.02
CA ALA A 42 0.53 -3.19 -9.69
C ALA A 42 1.01 -1.90 -8.99
N PHE A 43 2.31 -1.61 -9.06
CA PHE A 43 2.90 -0.42 -8.45
C PHE A 43 2.34 0.88 -9.04
N ASN A 44 2.21 0.95 -10.37
CA ASN A 44 1.64 2.10 -11.05
C ASN A 44 0.15 2.27 -10.69
N SER A 45 -0.61 1.19 -10.66
CA SER A 45 -2.03 1.21 -10.30
C SER A 45 -2.23 1.71 -8.87
N MET A 46 -1.38 1.27 -7.93
CA MET A 46 -1.38 1.75 -6.56
C MET A 46 -1.13 3.27 -6.49
N TRP A 47 -0.11 3.77 -7.17
CA TRP A 47 0.16 5.21 -7.17
C TRP A 47 -0.96 6.03 -7.84
N GLN A 48 -1.51 5.55 -8.96
CA GLN A 48 -2.66 6.21 -9.60
C GLN A 48 -3.86 6.30 -8.66
N PHE A 49 -4.15 5.21 -7.94
CA PHE A 49 -5.21 5.21 -6.92
C PHE A 49 -4.93 6.25 -5.83
N LEU A 50 -3.74 6.22 -5.22
CA LEU A 50 -3.37 7.14 -4.14
C LEU A 50 -3.43 8.62 -4.59
N TRP A 51 -3.05 8.93 -5.82
CA TRP A 51 -3.15 10.29 -6.39
C TRP A 51 -4.57 10.70 -6.76
N SER A 52 -5.47 9.75 -6.96
CA SER A 52 -6.89 10.02 -7.22
C SER A 52 -7.71 10.26 -5.95
N MET A 53 -7.14 9.95 -4.78
CA MET A 53 -7.82 10.15 -3.51
C MET A 53 -8.07 11.64 -3.23
N PRO A 54 -9.27 12.02 -2.75
CA PRO A 54 -9.55 13.40 -2.39
C PRO A 54 -8.61 13.85 -1.27
N LEU A 55 -8.07 15.07 -1.41
CA LEU A 55 -7.18 15.70 -0.43
C LEU A 55 -7.94 16.40 0.72
N ASP A 56 -9.25 16.18 0.83
CA ASP A 56 -10.09 16.87 1.80
C ASP A 56 -9.62 16.60 3.24
N GLU A 57 -9.64 17.63 4.08
CA GLU A 57 -9.20 17.59 5.49
C GLU A 57 -10.16 16.79 6.41
N GLY A 58 -11.15 16.10 5.85
CA GLY A 58 -12.12 15.29 6.57
C GLY A 58 -11.57 13.89 6.95
N PRO A 59 -12.27 13.16 7.84
CA PRO A 59 -11.93 11.77 8.12
C PRO A 59 -12.03 10.94 6.84
N VAL A 60 -10.96 10.20 6.52
CA VAL A 60 -10.94 9.26 5.39
C VAL A 60 -11.92 8.13 5.68
N ASP A 61 -12.81 7.86 4.72
CA ASP A 61 -13.77 6.75 4.78
C ASP A 61 -13.04 5.41 4.95
N GLU A 62 -13.57 4.52 5.80
CA GLU A 62 -13.02 3.18 6.03
C GLU A 62 -12.90 2.38 4.72
N SER A 63 -13.85 2.54 3.80
CA SER A 63 -13.82 1.90 2.48
C SER A 63 -12.62 2.37 1.63
N VAL A 64 -12.35 3.68 1.63
CA VAL A 64 -11.21 4.27 0.92
C VAL A 64 -9.89 3.81 1.53
N MET A 65 -9.81 3.71 2.86
CA MET A 65 -8.66 3.13 3.55
C MET A 65 -8.46 1.66 3.15
N LEU A 66 -9.52 0.88 3.06
CA LEU A 66 -9.46 -0.53 2.65
C LEU A 66 -8.99 -0.69 1.21
N GLU A 67 -9.43 0.16 0.30
CA GLU A 67 -8.96 0.21 -1.09
C GLU A 67 -7.47 0.57 -1.16
N ALA A 68 -7.01 1.54 -0.38
CA ALA A 68 -5.59 1.89 -0.29
C ALA A 68 -4.74 0.69 0.17
N PHE A 69 -5.16 0.00 1.25
CA PHE A 69 -4.45 -1.20 1.71
C PHE A 69 -4.52 -2.33 0.69
N THR A 70 -5.64 -2.50 0.00
CA THR A 70 -5.77 -3.50 -1.07
C THR A 70 -4.77 -3.21 -2.19
N ALA A 71 -4.64 -1.97 -2.64
CA ALA A 71 -3.69 -1.56 -3.67
C ALA A 71 -2.23 -1.85 -3.26
N ILE A 72 -1.85 -1.51 -2.01
CA ILE A 72 -0.50 -1.82 -1.50
C ILE A 72 -0.29 -3.35 -1.41
N GLY A 73 -1.31 -4.09 -0.97
CA GLY A 73 -1.26 -5.55 -0.87
C GLY A 73 -1.06 -6.23 -2.24
N GLN A 74 -1.68 -5.69 -3.29
CA GLN A 74 -1.49 -6.17 -4.66
C GLN A 74 -0.04 -6.03 -5.13
N VAL A 75 0.62 -4.90 -4.82
CA VAL A 75 2.06 -4.71 -5.10
C VAL A 75 2.89 -5.77 -4.37
N MET A 76 2.62 -5.98 -3.08
CA MET A 76 3.35 -6.96 -2.27
C MET A 76 3.17 -8.39 -2.81
N LEU A 77 1.97 -8.75 -3.24
CA LEU A 77 1.70 -10.06 -3.86
C LEU A 77 2.39 -10.20 -5.20
N ALA A 78 2.38 -9.16 -6.04
CA ALA A 78 3.10 -9.16 -7.30
C ALA A 78 4.59 -9.42 -7.07
N ILE A 79 5.21 -8.69 -6.14
CA ILE A 79 6.63 -8.89 -5.76
C ILE A 79 6.84 -10.33 -5.25
N ARG A 80 5.97 -10.83 -4.36
CA ARG A 80 6.09 -12.18 -3.81
C ARG A 80 6.03 -13.26 -4.90
N ARG A 81 5.16 -13.09 -5.91
CA ARG A 81 5.03 -13.99 -7.07
C ARG A 81 6.27 -13.90 -7.95
N ASP A 82 6.79 -12.70 -8.17
CA ASP A 82 8.01 -12.42 -8.92
C ASP A 82 9.24 -13.11 -8.30
N MET A 83 9.33 -13.09 -6.96
CA MET A 83 10.36 -13.80 -6.18
C MET A 83 10.21 -15.34 -6.15
N GLY A 84 9.31 -15.92 -6.95
CA GLY A 84 9.18 -17.36 -7.13
C GLY A 84 7.95 -18.02 -6.49
N ASN A 85 7.14 -17.28 -5.72
CA ASN A 85 5.94 -17.83 -5.06
C ASN A 85 4.69 -17.75 -5.96
N LYS A 86 4.79 -18.24 -7.19
CA LYS A 86 3.76 -18.06 -8.24
C LYS A 86 2.37 -18.62 -7.88
N ARG A 87 2.30 -19.61 -6.98
CA ARG A 87 1.07 -20.32 -6.59
C ARG A 87 0.48 -19.84 -5.26
N THR A 88 0.88 -18.66 -4.78
CA THR A 88 0.31 -18.09 -3.56
C THR A 88 -1.21 -17.93 -3.72
N ARG A 89 -1.96 -18.37 -2.71
CA ARG A 89 -3.41 -18.18 -2.59
C ARG A 89 -3.78 -17.04 -1.65
N LEU A 90 -2.77 -16.30 -1.19
CA LEU A 90 -2.98 -15.12 -0.36
C LEU A 90 -3.67 -14.03 -1.16
N GLU A 91 -4.67 -13.43 -0.54
CA GLU A 91 -5.36 -12.23 -0.98
C GLU A 91 -4.61 -10.96 -0.54
N PRO A 92 -4.81 -9.80 -1.20
CA PRO A 92 -4.03 -8.59 -0.95
C PRO A 92 -3.98 -8.16 0.53
N LEU A 93 -5.12 -8.21 1.21
CA LEU A 93 -5.23 -7.78 2.61
C LEU A 93 -4.56 -8.76 3.59
N GLU A 94 -4.45 -10.04 3.22
CA GLU A 94 -3.76 -11.03 4.04
C GLU A 94 -2.26 -10.71 4.21
N MET A 95 -1.69 -9.90 3.30
CA MET A 95 -0.30 -9.42 3.39
C MET A 95 -0.03 -8.52 4.61
N PHE A 96 -1.07 -8.00 5.26
CA PHE A 96 -0.97 -7.08 6.39
C PHE A 96 -1.45 -7.65 7.73
N MET A 97 -2.03 -8.85 7.75
CA MET A 97 -2.67 -9.41 8.96
C MET A 97 -1.74 -9.51 10.17
N SER A 98 -0.43 -9.65 9.95
CA SER A 98 0.55 -9.68 11.04
C SER A 98 0.91 -8.31 11.63
N ARG A 99 0.52 -7.21 10.95
CA ARG A 99 0.89 -5.84 11.31
C ARG A 99 -0.29 -4.96 11.69
N ILE A 100 -1.51 -5.31 11.26
CA ILE A 100 -2.72 -4.54 11.52
C ILE A 100 -3.69 -5.41 12.29
N LYS A 101 -3.75 -5.18 13.62
CA LYS A 101 -4.51 -6.00 14.56
C LYS A 101 -6.00 -6.09 14.21
N ASP A 102 -6.60 -4.96 13.84
CA ASP A 102 -8.04 -4.83 13.66
C ASP A 102 -8.50 -5.03 12.20
N LEU A 103 -7.57 -5.39 11.30
CA LEU A 103 -7.87 -5.59 9.88
C LEU A 103 -9.00 -6.62 9.61
N PRO A 104 -9.08 -7.76 10.33
CA PRO A 104 -10.21 -8.69 10.13
C PRO A 104 -11.58 -8.06 10.42
N ALA A 105 -11.65 -7.16 11.42
CA ALA A 105 -12.88 -6.47 11.76
C ALA A 105 -13.27 -5.45 10.67
N VAL A 106 -12.28 -4.72 10.13
CA VAL A 106 -12.47 -3.76 9.02
C VAL A 106 -12.93 -4.45 7.74
N ILE A 107 -12.36 -5.63 7.41
CA ILE A 107 -12.81 -6.42 6.26
C ILE A 107 -14.29 -6.82 6.42
N ALA A 108 -14.69 -7.22 7.63
CA ALA A 108 -16.06 -7.64 7.92
C ALA A 108 -17.07 -6.49 7.98
N SER A 109 -16.64 -5.25 8.22
CA SER A 109 -17.51 -4.07 8.17
C SER A 109 -17.74 -3.59 6.74
N ALA A 110 -16.73 -3.65 5.87
CA ALA A 110 -16.79 -3.18 4.49
C ALA A 110 -17.60 -4.09 3.52
N GLN A 111 -17.96 -5.30 3.93
CA GLN A 111 -18.74 -6.26 3.13
C GLN A 111 -20.26 -6.23 3.40
N ARG A 112 -20.75 -5.27 4.20
CA ARG A 112 -22.17 -5.09 4.54
C ARG A 112 -22.75 -3.90 3.79
#